data_AF-A0A848B7F0-F1
#
_entry.id   AF-A0A848B7F0-F1
#
_cell.length_a   1.000
_cell.length_b   1.000
_cell.length_c   1.000
_cell.angle_alpha   90.00
_cell.angle_beta   90.00
_cell.angle_gamma   90.00
#
_symmetry.space_group_name_H-M   'P 1'
#
loop_
_entity.id
_entity.type
_entity.pdbx_description
1 polymer ?
#
loop_
_entity_poly.entity_id
_entity_poly.type
_entity_poly.pdbx_seq_one_letter_code
_entity_poly.pdbx_strand_id
1 'polypeptide(L)' 'AVKAFFKEHPEANAPRKYMTPGKQAMKEVVIHKIKVCGSEGRA' A
#
# COMPACT_ATOMS: atom_id res chain seq x y z
N ALA A 1 3.60 -1.45 5.96
CA ALA A 1 3.14 -0.05 5.94
C ALA A 1 2.26 0.29 7.14
N VAL A 2 0.99 -0.14 7.19
CA VAL A 2 0.05 0.23 8.29
C VAL A 2 0.58 -0.13 9.69
N LYS A 3 1.07 -1.36 9.89
CA LYS A 3 1.66 -1.80 11.17
C LYS A 3 2.89 -1.00 11.60
N ALA A 4 3.70 -0.54 10.64
CA ALA A 4 4.87 0.29 10.93
C ALA A 4 4.43 1.70 11.33
N PHE A 5 3.47 2.25 10.59
CA PHE A 5 2.87 3.55 10.90
C PHE A 5 2.31 3.63 12.32
N PHE A 6 1.60 2.59 12.80
CA PHE A 6 1.09 2.56 14.17
C PHE A 6 2.18 2.38 15.24
N LYS A 7 3.33 1.78 14.92
CA LYS A 7 4.46 1.71 15.86
C LYS A 7 5.15 3.07 16.00
N GLU A 8 5.20 3.84 14.92
CA GLU A 8 5.82 5.16 14.88
C GLU A 8 4.87 6.28 15.37
N HIS A 9 3.56 6.08 15.22
CA HIS A 9 2.50 7.03 15.61
C HIS A 9 1.41 6.35 16.46
N PRO A 10 1.70 6.04 17.73
CA PRO A 10 0.75 5.33 18.61
C PRO A 10 -0.56 6.10 18.86
N GLU A 11 -0.57 7.42 18.74
CA GLU A 11 -1.75 8.28 18.89
C GLU A 11 -2.58 8.44 17.59
N ALA A 12 -2.07 7.95 16.46
CA ALA A 12 -2.76 8.14 15.19
C ALA A 12 -4.01 7.25 15.07
N ASN A 13 -5.18 7.88 15.12
CA ASN A 13 -6.48 7.21 14.94
C ASN A 13 -7.15 7.52 13.60
N ALA A 14 -6.66 8.52 12.87
CA ALA A 14 -7.27 8.99 11.63
C ALA A 14 -6.98 8.03 10.47
N PRO A 15 -8.01 7.40 9.85
CA PRO A 15 -7.83 6.36 8.83
C PRO A 15 -6.96 6.75 7.65
N ARG A 16 -7.10 7.99 7.17
CA ARG A 16 -6.32 8.48 6.04
C ARG A 16 -4.81 8.49 6.32
N LYS A 17 -4.39 8.71 7.56
CA LYS A 17 -2.96 8.77 7.92
C LYS A 17 -2.26 7.42 7.78
N TYR A 18 -2.88 6.34 8.26
CA TYR A 18 -2.28 5.01 8.20
C TYR A 18 -2.67 4.22 6.94
N MET A 19 -3.84 4.48 6.33
CA MET A 19 -4.26 3.80 5.11
C MET A 19 -3.58 4.32 3.85
N THR A 20 -3.22 5.60 3.79
CA THR A 20 -2.49 6.16 2.63
C THR A 20 -1.17 5.44 2.37
N PRO A 21 -0.25 5.29 3.34
CA PRO A 21 0.97 4.52 3.13
C PRO A 21 0.68 3.04 2.88
N GLY A 22 -0.40 2.48 3.46
CA GLY A 22 -0.86 1.14 3.16
C GLY A 22 -1.23 0.92 1.70
N LYS A 23 -2.01 1.84 1.12
CA LYS A 23 -2.44 1.82 -0.28
C LYS A 23 -1.28 2.01 -1.25
N GLN A 24 -0.34 2.89 -0.93
CA GLN A 24 0.87 3.09 -1.74
C GLN A 24 1.70 1.81 -1.81
N ALA A 25 1.97 1.17 -0.67
CA ALA A 25 2.67 -0.11 -0.63
C ALA A 25 1.95 -1.20 -1.43
N MET A 26 0.61 -1.27 -1.35
CA MET A 26 -0.15 -2.24 -2.15
C MET A 26 -0.13 -1.93 -3.64
N LYS A 27 -0.15 -0.65 -4.02
CA LYS A 27 -0.03 -0.24 -5.43
C LYS A 27 1.27 -0.77 -6.05
N GLU A 28 2.39 -0.67 -5.34
CA GLU A 28 3.69 -1.18 -5.82
C GLU A 28 3.69 -2.69 -5.99
N VAL A 29 3.13 -3.43 -5.02
CA VAL A 29 3.00 -4.90 -5.10
C VAL A 29 2.15 -5.32 -6.30
N VAL A 30 1.02 -4.65 -6.52
CA VAL A 30 0.12 -4.94 -7.64
C VAL A 30 0.79 -4.62 -8.98
N ILE A 31 1.48 -3.47 -9.10
CA ILE A 31 2.27 -3.13 -10.31
C ILE A 31 3.30 -4.22 -10.60
N HIS A 32 4.04 -4.66 -9.56
CA HIS A 32 5.01 -5.73 -9.72
C HIS A 32 4.35 -7.03 -10.19
N LYS A 33 3.19 -7.41 -9.63
CA LYS A 33 2.45 -8.62 -10.04
C LYS A 33 1.90 -8.52 -11.47
N ILE A 34 1.41 -7.37 -11.89
CA ILE A 34 0.97 -7.13 -13.28
C ILE A 34 2.12 -7.39 -14.25
N LYS A 35 3.32 -6.87 -13.94
CA LYS A 35 4.53 -7.07 -14.77
C LYS A 35 4.98 -8.53 -14.80
N VAL A 36 5.03 -9.20 -13.64
CA VAL A 36 5.42 -10.62 -13.55
C VAL A 36 4.43 -11.52 -14.30
N CYS A 37 3.14 -11.22 -14.25
CA CYS A 37 2.11 -11.99 -14.95
C CYS A 37 1.95 -11.59 -16.43
N GLY A 38 2.63 -10.54 -16.91
CA GLY A 38 2.50 -10.04 -18.28
C GLY A 38 1.09 -9.54 -18.64
N SER A 39 0.27 -9.18 -17.64
CA SER A 39 -1.10 -8.69 -17.83
C SER A 39 -1.18 -7.17 -18.03
N GLU A 40 -0.04 -6.50 -18.11
CA GLU A 40 0.05 -5.07 -18.42
C GLU A 40 -0.61 -4.77 -19.78
N GLY A 41 -1.54 -3.81 -19.81
CA GLY A 41 -2.22 -3.38 -21.03
C GLY A 41 -3.32 -4.32 -21.56
N ARG A 42 -3.76 -5.32 -20.78
CA ARG A 42 -4.78 -6.31 -21.19
C ARG A 42 -6.16 -6.08 -20.53
N ALA A 43 -6.60 -4.82 -20.47
CA ALA A 43 -7.86 -4.40 -19.85
C ALA A 43 -9.10 -4.75 -20.68
#